data_AF-A0A2U3ESQ1-F1
#
_entry.id   AF-A0A2U3ESQ1-F1
#
_cell.length_a   1.000
_cell.length_b   1.000
_cell.length_c   1.000
_cell.angle_alpha   90.00
_cell.angle_beta   90.00
_cell.angle_gamma   90.00
#
_symmetry.space_group_name_H-M   'P 1'
#
loop_
_entity.id
_entity.type
_entity.pdbx_description
1 polymer ?
#
loop_
_entity_poly.entity_id
_entity_poly.type
_entity_poly.pdbx_seq_one_letter_code
_entity_poly.pdbx_strand_id
1 'polypeptide(L)'
;MSQLQFSGLLVVWLLSTLFIATLTWFEFRRVRFNFNVFFSLLFLLTFFFGFPLTSILVFRFDVSVAPPEILLQALLAATCFYAVYYVTYKTRLRSAQAAVPRRPLFTMNRVETHLTWVMLMTIALVSVGIFFMHNGFLLFKLHSYSQIFSAEVSGVALKRFFYFFIPAMLVVFFLRQDSKAWLFFLVSTVAFGILTYMIVGGTRANIIIAFAIFLFIGIIRGWISLWMLVAAGVFGIVGMFWLALKRYGMNVAGDEAFYTFLYLTRDTFSPWENLALLLQNYDKIDFQGLAPIVRDFYVFIPSWLWPDRPGVVLNTANYFTWEVLNNHSGLAISPTLIGSLVVMGGAWFILP
;
A
#
# COMPACT_ATOMS: atom_id res chain seq x y z
N MET A 1 -12.30 -21.28 17.59
CA MET A 1 -11.36 -22.16 16.84
C MET A 1 -10.86 -23.25 17.78
N SER A 2 -10.87 -24.53 17.39
CA SER A 2 -10.35 -25.59 18.26
C SER A 2 -8.81 -25.57 18.32
N GLN A 3 -8.22 -26.10 19.39
CA GLN A 3 -6.76 -26.19 19.52
C GLN A 3 -6.12 -26.99 18.38
N LEU A 4 -6.77 -28.07 17.94
CA LEU A 4 -6.27 -28.91 16.84
C LEU A 4 -6.28 -28.16 15.50
N GLN A 5 -7.35 -27.42 15.20
CA GLN A 5 -7.43 -26.58 14.00
C GLN A 5 -6.35 -25.49 14.02
N PHE A 6 -6.11 -24.89 15.17
CA PHE A 6 -5.03 -23.93 15.35
C PHE A 6 -3.66 -24.55 15.12
N SER A 7 -3.38 -25.73 15.69
CA SER A 7 -2.12 -26.44 15.48
C SER A 7 -1.89 -26.74 14.01
N GLY A 8 -2.93 -27.15 13.26
CA GLY A 8 -2.84 -27.34 11.81
C GLY A 8 -2.46 -26.06 11.07
N LEU A 9 -3.14 -24.94 11.36
CA LEU A 9 -2.83 -23.64 10.77
C LEU A 9 -1.41 -23.17 11.13
N LEU A 10 -0.97 -23.37 12.37
CA LEU A 10 0.37 -23.00 12.83
C LEU A 10 1.45 -23.75 12.07
N VAL A 11 1.26 -25.06 11.84
CA VAL A 11 2.21 -25.86 11.05
C VAL A 11 2.32 -25.33 9.62
N VAL A 12 1.19 -25.07 8.96
CA VAL A 12 1.18 -24.53 7.59
C VAL A 12 1.79 -23.14 7.54
N TRP A 13 1.49 -22.29 8.53
CA TRP A 13 2.09 -20.97 8.67
C TRP A 13 3.61 -21.03 8.87
N LEU A 14 4.11 -21.94 9.72
CA LEU A 14 5.54 -22.14 9.95
C LEU A 14 6.25 -22.60 8.68
N LEU A 15 5.72 -23.61 8.00
CA LEU A 15 6.29 -24.13 6.76
C LEU A 15 6.32 -23.06 5.67
N SER A 16 5.22 -22.32 5.52
CA SER A 16 5.10 -21.24 4.53
C SER A 16 6.06 -20.09 4.82
N THR A 17 6.11 -19.63 6.07
CA THR A 17 6.99 -18.55 6.51
C THR A 17 8.46 -18.95 6.34
N LEU A 18 8.82 -20.17 6.75
CA LEU A 18 10.17 -20.71 6.58
C LEU A 18 10.55 -20.78 5.10
N PHE A 19 9.68 -21.32 4.24
CA PHE A 19 9.90 -21.38 2.81
C PHE A 19 10.21 -20.00 2.21
N ILE A 20 9.35 -19.02 2.47
CA ILE A 20 9.51 -17.65 1.93
C ILE A 20 10.75 -16.97 2.53
N ALA A 21 10.98 -17.10 3.84
CA ALA A 21 12.12 -16.50 4.52
C ALA A 21 13.46 -17.08 4.04
N THR A 22 13.54 -18.41 3.85
CA THR A 22 14.73 -19.09 3.33
C THR A 22 15.05 -18.62 1.91
N LEU A 23 14.06 -18.52 1.03
CA LEU A 23 14.26 -17.99 -0.33
C LEU A 23 14.72 -16.52 -0.29
N THR A 24 14.09 -15.71 0.56
CA THR A 24 14.46 -14.30 0.74
C THR A 24 15.89 -14.15 1.27
N TRP A 25 16.29 -14.99 2.22
CA TRP A 25 17.63 -15.01 2.78
C TRP A 25 18.70 -15.36 1.75
N PHE A 26 18.45 -16.36 0.91
CA PHE A 26 19.37 -16.70 -0.17
C PHE A 26 19.52 -15.54 -1.18
N GLU A 27 18.44 -14.85 -1.52
CA GLU A 27 18.50 -13.68 -2.40
C GLU A 27 19.25 -12.51 -1.77
N PHE A 28 19.00 -12.26 -0.48
CA PHE A 28 19.71 -11.23 0.28
C PHE A 28 21.20 -11.52 0.36
N ARG A 29 21.62 -12.78 0.57
CA ARG A 29 23.03 -13.15 0.56
C ARG A 29 23.68 -12.97 -0.83
N ARG A 30 22.94 -13.19 -1.92
CA ARG A 30 23.47 -13.10 -3.29
C ARG A 30 23.61 -11.67 -3.80
N VAL A 31 22.55 -10.87 -3.67
CA VAL A 31 22.45 -9.56 -4.36
C VAL A 31 22.27 -8.41 -3.35
N ARG A 32 22.38 -8.69 -2.04
CA ARG A 32 22.00 -7.77 -0.96
C ARG A 32 20.56 -7.30 -1.14
N PHE A 33 20.28 -6.05 -0.79
CA PHE A 33 18.95 -5.49 -0.88
C PHE A 33 18.61 -5.15 -2.34
N ASN A 34 17.55 -5.75 -2.85
CA ASN A 34 16.98 -5.48 -4.17
C ASN A 34 15.45 -5.42 -4.07
N PHE A 35 14.79 -5.08 -5.18
CA PHE A 35 13.33 -4.98 -5.22
C PHE A 35 12.64 -6.30 -4.86
N ASN A 36 13.22 -7.45 -5.25
CA ASN A 36 12.67 -8.76 -4.90
C ASN A 36 12.71 -9.01 -3.39
N VAL A 37 13.84 -8.78 -2.72
CA VAL A 37 13.94 -8.92 -1.26
C VAL A 37 12.95 -8.00 -0.55
N PHE A 38 12.81 -6.75 -1.01
CA PHE A 38 11.82 -5.83 -0.44
C PHE A 38 10.39 -6.32 -0.64
N PHE A 39 10.04 -6.75 -1.85
CA PHE A 39 8.73 -7.33 -2.13
C PHE A 39 8.45 -8.54 -1.22
N SER A 40 9.40 -9.46 -1.08
CA SER A 40 9.26 -10.63 -0.22
C SER A 40 9.06 -10.27 1.26
N LEU A 41 9.77 -9.25 1.75
CA LEU A 41 9.58 -8.75 3.13
C LEU A 41 8.19 -8.12 3.32
N LEU A 42 7.73 -7.29 2.38
CA LEU A 42 6.38 -6.73 2.41
C LEU A 42 5.31 -7.82 2.28
N PHE A 43 5.57 -8.86 1.49
CA PHE A 43 4.67 -9.99 1.31
C PHE A 43 4.50 -10.78 2.61
N LEU A 44 5.62 -11.12 3.28
CA LEU A 44 5.61 -11.73 4.61
C LEU A 44 4.87 -10.85 5.64
N LEU A 45 5.14 -9.54 5.64
CA LEU A 45 4.46 -8.59 6.52
C LEU A 45 2.95 -8.59 6.26
N THR A 46 2.52 -8.55 5.00
CA THR A 46 1.11 -8.39 4.63
C THR A 46 0.29 -9.66 4.86
N PHE A 47 0.84 -10.84 4.53
CA PHE A 47 0.08 -12.10 4.50
C PHE A 47 0.35 -13.05 5.68
N PHE A 48 1.48 -12.91 6.39
CA PHE A 48 1.88 -13.88 7.42
C PHE A 48 2.06 -13.26 8.81
N PHE A 49 2.47 -12.00 8.93
CA PHE A 49 2.74 -11.37 10.23
C PHE A 49 1.48 -11.22 11.11
N GLY A 50 0.30 -11.14 10.50
CA GLY A 50 -0.96 -11.00 11.21
C GLY A 50 -1.43 -12.28 11.87
N PHE A 51 -0.93 -13.46 11.48
CA PHE A 51 -1.32 -14.74 12.08
C PHE A 51 -0.98 -14.80 13.57
N PRO A 52 0.28 -14.57 14.03
CA PRO A 52 0.59 -14.50 15.46
C PRO A 52 -0.28 -13.50 16.25
N LEU A 53 -0.56 -12.33 15.68
CA LEU A 53 -1.43 -11.33 16.31
C LEU A 53 -2.86 -11.85 16.48
N THR A 54 -3.36 -12.52 15.44
CA THR A 54 -4.68 -13.16 15.43
C THR A 54 -4.75 -14.30 16.43
N SER A 55 -3.69 -15.10 16.57
CA SER A 55 -3.62 -16.16 17.59
C SER A 55 -3.81 -15.61 18.99
N ILE A 56 -3.13 -14.51 19.32
CA ILE A 56 -3.27 -13.87 20.65
C ILE A 56 -4.68 -13.31 20.82
N LEU A 57 -5.24 -12.68 19.78
CA LEU A 57 -6.62 -12.17 19.80
C LEU A 57 -7.65 -13.29 20.03
N VAL A 58 -7.53 -14.43 19.36
CA VAL A 58 -8.45 -15.56 19.51
C VAL A 58 -8.31 -16.23 20.88
N PHE A 59 -7.09 -16.53 21.34
CA PHE A 59 -6.91 -17.29 22.59
C PHE A 59 -7.03 -16.46 23.86
N ARG A 60 -6.69 -15.16 23.82
CA ARG A 60 -6.74 -14.29 25.01
C ARG A 60 -8.03 -13.47 25.09
N PHE A 61 -8.60 -13.11 23.95
CA PHE A 61 -9.74 -12.18 23.88
C PHE A 61 -10.98 -12.77 23.20
N ASP A 62 -10.96 -14.07 22.86
CA ASP A 62 -12.07 -14.80 22.25
C ASP A 62 -12.65 -14.13 20.99
N VAL A 63 -11.77 -13.51 20.20
CA VAL A 63 -12.18 -12.82 18.96
C VAL A 63 -12.65 -13.83 17.92
N SER A 64 -13.84 -13.58 17.35
CA SER A 64 -14.33 -14.32 16.19
C SER A 64 -13.51 -13.98 14.95
N VAL A 65 -12.97 -15.01 14.30
CA VAL A 65 -12.22 -14.91 13.05
C VAL A 65 -12.88 -15.76 11.97
N ALA A 66 -12.48 -15.56 10.71
CA ALA A 66 -12.94 -16.41 9.61
C ALA A 66 -12.73 -17.91 9.92
N PRO A 67 -13.57 -18.81 9.35
CA PRO A 67 -13.47 -20.24 9.59
C PRO A 67 -12.04 -20.79 9.33
N PRO A 68 -11.53 -21.73 10.16
CA PRO A 68 -10.16 -22.22 10.03
C PRO A 68 -9.82 -22.82 8.66
N GLU A 69 -10.79 -23.43 7.98
CA GLU A 69 -10.62 -23.97 6.63
C GLU A 69 -10.34 -22.87 5.61
N ILE A 70 -10.99 -21.72 5.75
CA ILE A 70 -10.82 -20.56 4.86
C ILE A 70 -9.52 -19.83 5.18
N LEU A 71 -9.16 -19.73 6.46
CA LEU A 71 -7.84 -19.23 6.87
C LEU A 71 -6.71 -20.10 6.31
N LEU A 72 -6.90 -21.43 6.30
CA LEU A 72 -5.96 -22.36 5.69
C LEU A 72 -5.85 -22.13 4.18
N GLN A 73 -6.99 -22.00 3.48
CA GLN A 73 -7.01 -21.67 2.05
C GLN A 73 -6.30 -20.35 1.75
N ALA A 74 -6.51 -19.31 2.57
CA ALA A 74 -5.84 -18.02 2.41
C ALA A 74 -4.32 -18.13 2.57
N LEU A 75 -3.84 -18.89 3.57
CA LEU A 75 -2.41 -19.14 3.77
C LEU A 75 -1.80 -19.91 2.58
N LEU A 76 -2.47 -20.98 2.13
CA LEU A 76 -2.01 -21.79 1.00
C LEU A 76 -2.02 -20.98 -0.30
N ALA A 77 -3.07 -20.22 -0.57
CA ALA A 77 -3.17 -19.34 -1.72
C ALA A 77 -2.04 -18.29 -1.73
N ALA A 78 -1.74 -17.68 -0.57
CA ALA A 78 -0.63 -16.76 -0.45
C ALA A 78 0.73 -17.43 -0.69
N THR A 79 0.93 -18.63 -0.16
CA THR A 79 2.16 -19.41 -0.37
C THR A 79 2.33 -19.82 -1.84
N CYS A 80 1.28 -20.32 -2.47
CA CYS A 80 1.27 -20.69 -3.89
C CYS A 80 1.54 -19.48 -4.77
N PHE A 81 0.87 -18.35 -4.51
CA PHE A 81 1.12 -17.10 -5.23
C PHE A 81 2.60 -16.68 -5.13
N TYR A 82 3.19 -16.75 -3.94
CA TYR A 82 4.60 -16.43 -3.75
C TYR A 82 5.52 -17.41 -4.50
N ALA A 83 5.22 -18.70 -4.49
CA ALA A 83 5.98 -19.70 -5.21
C ALA A 83 5.96 -19.42 -6.73
N VAL A 84 4.78 -19.13 -7.29
CA VAL A 84 4.63 -18.74 -8.71
C VAL A 84 5.40 -17.47 -9.02
N TYR A 85 5.29 -16.45 -8.16
CA TYR A 85 6.07 -15.22 -8.28
C TYR A 85 7.58 -15.52 -8.31
N TYR A 86 8.07 -16.31 -7.36
CA TYR A 86 9.49 -16.61 -7.24
C TYR A 86 10.01 -17.43 -8.42
N VAL A 87 9.25 -18.44 -8.86
CA VAL A 87 9.57 -19.23 -10.05
C VAL A 87 9.63 -18.31 -11.27
N THR A 88 8.63 -17.47 -11.48
CA THR A 88 8.58 -16.53 -12.61
C THR A 88 9.74 -15.54 -12.60
N TYR A 89 10.09 -15.02 -11.42
CA TYR A 89 11.22 -14.13 -11.21
C TYR A 89 12.55 -14.82 -11.55
N LYS A 90 12.70 -16.10 -11.21
CA LYS A 90 13.92 -16.88 -11.45
C LYS A 90 14.04 -17.42 -12.86
N THR A 91 12.95 -17.92 -13.44
CA THR A 91 12.95 -18.55 -14.77
C THR A 91 13.21 -17.54 -15.88
N ARG A 92 13.14 -16.22 -15.60
CA ARG A 92 13.34 -15.13 -16.57
C ARG A 92 12.74 -15.52 -17.92
N LEU A 93 11.42 -15.40 -18.04
CA LEU A 93 10.64 -15.73 -19.26
C LEU A 93 11.17 -15.07 -20.56
N ARG A 94 12.09 -14.11 -20.45
CA ARG A 94 12.92 -13.62 -21.53
C ARG A 94 14.39 -13.95 -21.25
N SER A 95 15.01 -14.64 -22.21
CA SER A 95 16.47 -14.83 -22.26
C SER A 95 17.17 -13.51 -21.94
N ALA A 96 18.14 -13.57 -21.04
CA ALA A 96 19.12 -12.50 -20.86
C ALA A 96 20.03 -12.47 -22.10
N GLN A 97 19.45 -12.28 -23.29
CA GLN A 97 20.21 -11.87 -24.46
C GLN A 97 21.03 -10.69 -24.00
N ALA A 98 22.35 -10.87 -24.15
CA ALA A 98 23.40 -10.00 -23.67
C ALA A 98 22.93 -8.56 -23.68
N ALA A 99 23.14 -7.86 -22.57
CA ALA A 99 22.84 -6.44 -22.43
C ALA A 99 23.58 -5.66 -23.53
N VAL A 100 23.04 -5.65 -24.74
CA VAL A 100 23.36 -4.70 -25.78
C VAL A 100 23.03 -3.37 -25.10
N PRO A 101 23.99 -2.45 -24.96
CA PRO A 101 23.72 -1.17 -24.35
C PRO A 101 22.59 -0.53 -25.14
N ARG A 102 21.37 -0.58 -24.58
CA ARG A 102 20.20 0.00 -25.21
C ARG A 102 20.51 1.48 -25.29
N ARG A 103 20.52 2.02 -26.51
CA ARG A 103 20.63 3.46 -26.70
C ARG A 103 19.56 4.11 -25.82
N PRO A 104 19.93 5.05 -24.94
CA PRO A 104 18.94 5.73 -24.11
C PRO A 104 17.90 6.34 -25.05
N LEU A 105 16.64 5.94 -24.88
CA LEU A 105 15.52 6.42 -25.71
C LEU A 105 15.33 7.94 -25.56
N PHE A 106 15.73 8.48 -24.41
CA PHE A 106 15.72 9.90 -24.11
C PHE A 106 17.07 10.29 -23.51
N THR A 107 17.80 11.16 -24.20
CA THR A 107 18.97 11.86 -23.65
C THR A 107 18.53 13.26 -23.31
N MET A 108 18.57 13.63 -22.03
CA MET A 108 18.28 14.98 -21.58
C MET A 108 19.58 15.71 -21.23
N ASN A 109 19.74 16.91 -21.79
CA ASN A 109 20.81 17.83 -21.40
C ASN A 109 20.50 18.48 -20.05
N ARG A 110 21.52 19.06 -19.39
CA ARG A 110 21.34 19.70 -18.07
C ARG A 110 20.23 20.75 -18.07
N VAL A 111 20.14 21.57 -19.12
CA VAL A 111 19.09 22.59 -19.26
C VAL A 111 17.70 21.96 -19.33
N GLU A 112 17.53 20.93 -20.15
CA GLU A 112 16.27 20.19 -20.29
C GLU A 112 15.87 19.52 -18.98
N THR A 113 16.83 18.95 -18.25
CA THR A 113 16.62 18.38 -16.91
C THR A 113 16.18 19.45 -15.91
N HIS A 114 16.80 20.64 -15.93
CA HIS A 114 16.41 21.76 -15.10
C HIS A 114 14.98 22.26 -15.41
N LEU A 115 14.68 22.43 -16.70
CA LEU A 115 13.34 22.80 -17.16
C LEU A 115 12.30 21.76 -16.76
N THR A 116 12.62 20.47 -16.87
CA THR A 116 11.69 19.38 -16.56
C THR A 116 11.27 19.38 -15.10
N TRP A 117 12.21 19.48 -14.15
CA TRP A 117 11.82 19.51 -12.73
C TRP A 117 11.10 20.81 -12.36
N VAL A 118 11.48 21.94 -12.96
CA VAL A 118 10.76 23.22 -12.77
C VAL A 118 9.33 23.12 -13.28
N MET A 119 9.10 22.53 -14.46
CA MET A 119 7.76 22.32 -15.01
C MET A 119 6.93 21.40 -14.12
N LEU A 120 7.46 20.25 -13.72
CA LEU A 120 6.76 19.30 -12.83
C LEU A 120 6.41 19.93 -11.48
N MET A 121 7.36 20.67 -10.89
CA MET A 121 7.15 21.39 -9.64
C MET A 121 6.09 22.48 -9.80
N THR A 122 6.13 23.25 -10.90
CA THR A 122 5.16 24.31 -11.19
C THR A 122 3.76 23.73 -11.36
N ILE A 123 3.62 22.65 -12.13
CA ILE A 123 2.34 21.95 -12.30
C ILE A 123 1.79 21.51 -10.94
N ALA A 124 2.62 20.91 -10.08
CA ALA A 124 2.19 20.47 -8.76
C ALA A 124 1.76 21.64 -7.87
N LEU A 125 2.57 22.70 -7.79
CA LEU A 125 2.30 23.89 -6.95
C LEU A 125 1.08 24.68 -7.43
N VAL A 126 0.96 24.93 -8.74
CA VAL A 126 -0.20 25.60 -9.34
C VAL A 126 -1.47 24.78 -9.12
N SER A 127 -1.40 23.46 -9.29
CA SER A 127 -2.55 22.58 -9.06
C SER A 127 -3.01 22.62 -7.60
N VAL A 128 -2.07 22.59 -6.65
CA VAL A 128 -2.37 22.72 -5.21
C VAL A 128 -2.96 24.09 -4.92
N GLY A 129 -2.40 25.16 -5.50
CA GLY A 129 -2.88 26.54 -5.34
C GLY A 129 -4.31 26.72 -5.84
N ILE A 130 -4.61 26.27 -7.06
CA ILE A 130 -5.97 26.33 -7.63
C ILE A 130 -6.93 25.52 -6.77
N PHE A 131 -6.57 24.29 -6.39
CA PHE A 131 -7.42 23.46 -5.56
C PHE A 131 -7.70 24.11 -4.19
N PHE A 132 -6.68 24.74 -3.59
CA PHE A 132 -6.81 25.49 -2.34
C PHE A 132 -7.69 26.73 -2.49
N MET A 133 -7.58 27.49 -3.58
CA MET A 133 -8.45 28.64 -3.85
C MET A 133 -9.92 28.23 -4.00
N HIS A 134 -10.18 27.06 -4.59
CA HIS A 134 -11.53 26.57 -4.81
C HIS A 134 -12.19 26.00 -3.54
N ASN A 135 -11.43 25.34 -2.66
CA ASN A 135 -12.00 24.53 -1.57
C ASN A 135 -11.57 24.98 -0.16
N GLY A 136 -10.46 25.73 -0.04
CA GLY A 136 -9.80 26.05 1.22
C GLY A 136 -9.14 24.82 1.86
N PHE A 137 -8.93 24.85 3.18
CA PHE A 137 -8.44 23.69 3.94
C PHE A 137 -9.57 22.72 4.24
N LEU A 138 -9.68 21.64 3.45
CA LEU A 138 -10.72 20.62 3.64
C LEU A 138 -10.58 19.85 4.95
N LEU A 139 -9.35 19.73 5.49
CA LEU A 139 -9.10 19.03 6.77
C LEU A 139 -9.89 19.62 7.94
N PHE A 140 -10.16 20.93 7.93
CA PHE A 140 -10.89 21.61 9.00
C PHE A 140 -12.40 21.73 8.73
N LYS A 141 -12.87 21.32 7.55
CA LYS A 141 -14.29 21.42 7.14
C LYS A 141 -15.01 20.08 7.07
N LEU A 142 -14.30 18.97 6.83
CA LEU A 142 -14.91 17.65 6.61
C LEU A 142 -14.89 16.81 7.89
N HIS A 143 -16.06 16.37 8.35
CA HIS A 143 -16.21 15.49 9.51
C HIS A 143 -16.01 14.00 9.15
N SER A 144 -16.03 13.61 7.87
CA SER A 144 -15.77 12.22 7.41
C SER A 144 -14.97 12.11 6.10
N TYR A 145 -14.14 11.06 5.97
CA TYR A 145 -13.24 10.83 4.82
C TYR A 145 -14.00 10.54 3.51
N SER A 146 -15.23 10.01 3.58
CA SER A 146 -16.09 9.75 2.42
C SER A 146 -16.60 11.02 1.73
N GLN A 147 -16.63 12.16 2.42
CA GLN A 147 -17.02 13.45 1.85
C GLN A 147 -15.92 14.08 0.97
N ILE A 148 -14.72 13.51 0.93
CA ILE A 148 -13.61 13.96 0.05
C ILE A 148 -13.97 13.76 -1.45
N PHE A 149 -15.00 12.95 -1.73
CA PHE A 149 -15.56 12.65 -3.04
C PHE A 149 -17.02 13.14 -3.21
N SER A 150 -17.58 13.90 -2.26
CA SER A 150 -18.92 14.49 -2.43
C SER A 150 -18.88 15.58 -3.52
N ALA A 151 -20.04 15.87 -4.11
CA ALA A 151 -20.21 16.91 -5.12
C ALA A 151 -19.83 18.33 -4.64
N GLU A 152 -19.52 18.50 -3.35
CA GLU A 152 -19.11 19.77 -2.74
C GLU A 152 -17.62 20.11 -2.97
N VAL A 153 -16.79 19.14 -3.37
CA VAL A 153 -15.35 19.37 -3.63
C VAL A 153 -15.09 19.51 -5.13
N SER A 154 -14.83 20.73 -5.59
CA SER A 154 -14.48 21.00 -6.98
C SER A 154 -13.00 20.69 -7.26
N GLY A 155 -12.69 20.13 -8.44
CA GLY A 155 -11.30 19.92 -8.86
C GLY A 155 -10.61 18.67 -8.30
N VAL A 156 -11.35 17.60 -7.98
CA VAL A 156 -10.77 16.32 -7.49
C VAL A 156 -9.66 15.77 -8.40
N ALA A 157 -9.75 15.99 -9.71
CA ALA A 157 -8.71 15.59 -10.66
C ALA A 157 -7.35 16.28 -10.40
N LEU A 158 -7.35 17.53 -9.90
CA LEU A 158 -6.11 18.26 -9.59
C LEU A 158 -5.27 17.55 -8.54
N LYS A 159 -5.91 16.80 -7.63
CA LYS A 159 -5.20 16.02 -6.58
C LYS A 159 -4.15 15.07 -7.15
N ARG A 160 -4.36 14.56 -8.37
CA ARG A 160 -3.40 13.66 -9.05
C ARG A 160 -2.16 14.38 -9.56
N PHE A 161 -2.25 15.68 -9.86
CA PHE A 161 -1.09 16.48 -10.28
C PHE A 161 -0.16 16.81 -9.11
N PHE A 162 -0.62 16.65 -7.87
CA PHE A 162 0.21 16.88 -6.69
C PHE A 162 1.37 15.87 -6.64
N TYR A 163 1.15 14.65 -7.15
CA TYR A 163 2.18 13.62 -7.22
C TYR A 163 3.39 14.05 -8.06
N PHE A 164 3.27 15.01 -8.99
CA PHE A 164 4.39 15.49 -9.81
C PHE A 164 5.47 16.22 -9.00
N PHE A 165 5.19 16.62 -7.76
CA PHE A 165 6.22 17.17 -6.89
C PHE A 165 7.31 16.15 -6.54
N ILE A 166 6.94 14.87 -6.36
CA ILE A 166 7.87 13.78 -6.03
C ILE A 166 8.90 13.55 -7.16
N PRO A 167 8.51 13.32 -8.43
CA PRO A 167 9.48 13.21 -9.52
C PRO A 167 10.27 14.49 -9.75
N ALA A 168 9.69 15.68 -9.52
CA ALA A 168 10.45 16.93 -9.58
C ALA A 168 11.62 16.93 -8.58
N MET A 169 11.35 16.60 -7.31
CA MET A 169 12.40 16.52 -6.29
C MET A 169 13.37 15.35 -6.52
N LEU A 170 12.91 14.24 -7.13
CA LEU A 170 13.79 13.16 -7.53
C LEU A 170 14.81 13.61 -8.57
N VAL A 171 14.39 14.39 -9.57
CA VAL A 171 15.32 14.96 -10.56
C VAL A 171 16.36 15.84 -9.89
N VAL A 172 15.95 16.69 -8.93
CA VAL A 172 16.88 17.51 -8.13
C VAL A 172 17.89 16.64 -7.36
N PHE A 173 17.42 15.56 -6.74
CA PHE A 173 18.30 14.58 -6.09
C PHE A 173 19.26 13.89 -7.07
N PHE A 174 18.79 13.49 -8.26
CA PHE A 174 19.65 12.83 -9.25
C PHE A 174 20.69 13.78 -9.86
N LEU A 175 20.44 15.09 -9.87
CA LEU A 175 21.42 16.11 -10.25
C LEU A 175 22.55 16.26 -9.22
N ARG A 176 22.25 16.08 -7.93
CA ARG A 176 23.21 16.19 -6.82
C ARG A 176 23.05 14.98 -5.90
N GLN A 177 23.76 13.90 -6.18
CA GLN A 177 23.58 12.60 -5.52
C GLN A 177 24.31 12.50 -4.18
N ASP A 178 24.19 13.53 -3.33
CA ASP A 178 24.83 13.60 -2.02
C ASP A 178 23.83 13.38 -0.86
N SER A 179 24.35 13.13 0.34
CA SER A 179 23.52 12.89 1.54
C SER A 179 22.67 14.10 1.91
N LYS A 180 23.12 15.32 1.57
CA LYS A 180 22.37 16.56 1.81
C LYS A 180 21.16 16.67 0.90
N ALA A 181 21.31 16.40 -0.40
CA ALA A 181 20.17 16.37 -1.33
C ALA A 181 19.18 15.25 -1.01
N TRP A 182 19.66 14.13 -0.47
CA TRP A 182 18.79 13.06 0.01
C TRP A 182 17.92 13.47 1.20
N LEU A 183 18.51 14.14 2.19
CA LEU A 183 17.76 14.71 3.31
C LEU A 183 16.84 15.85 2.83
N PHE A 184 17.31 16.68 1.92
CA PHE A 184 16.50 17.74 1.29
C PHE A 184 15.29 17.16 0.54
N PHE A 185 15.48 16.05 -0.18
CA PHE A 185 14.39 15.32 -0.82
C PHE A 185 13.34 14.91 0.21
N LEU A 186 13.73 14.33 1.34
CA LEU A 186 12.80 13.96 2.42
C LEU A 186 12.06 15.19 2.97
N VAL A 187 12.78 16.21 3.38
CA VAL A 187 12.20 17.40 4.04
C VAL A 187 11.23 18.11 3.10
N SER A 188 11.62 18.34 1.85
CA SER A 188 10.78 19.02 0.85
C SER A 188 9.52 18.22 0.52
N THR A 189 9.64 16.92 0.28
CA THR A 189 8.50 16.07 -0.09
C THR A 189 7.57 15.78 1.08
N VAL A 190 8.08 15.63 2.30
CA VAL A 190 7.26 15.51 3.51
C VAL A 190 6.54 16.82 3.82
N ALA A 191 7.21 17.97 3.72
CA ALA A 191 6.57 19.27 3.90
C ALA A 191 5.43 19.48 2.90
N PHE A 192 5.68 19.18 1.62
CA PHE A 192 4.63 19.22 0.59
C PHE A 192 3.52 18.18 0.84
N GLY A 193 3.89 16.99 1.34
CA GLY A 193 2.94 15.97 1.76
C GLY A 193 2.03 16.41 2.90
N ILE A 194 2.55 17.12 3.91
CA ILE A 194 1.78 17.71 5.01
C ILE A 194 0.86 18.82 4.49
N LEU A 195 1.37 19.70 3.62
CA LEU A 195 0.56 20.74 2.98
C LEU A 195 -0.62 20.13 2.23
N THR A 196 -0.36 19.13 1.37
CA THR A 196 -1.41 18.45 0.61
C THR A 196 -2.35 17.65 1.51
N TYR A 197 -1.86 17.07 2.61
CA TYR A 197 -2.71 16.43 3.62
C TYR A 197 -3.72 17.41 4.21
N MET A 198 -3.30 18.63 4.57
CA MET A 198 -4.18 19.68 5.11
C MET A 198 -5.19 20.19 4.07
N ILE A 199 -4.75 20.33 2.82
CA ILE A 199 -5.58 20.87 1.74
C ILE A 199 -6.62 19.85 1.26
N VAL A 200 -6.23 18.58 1.13
CA VAL A 200 -7.08 17.50 0.57
C VAL A 200 -8.02 16.89 1.60
N GLY A 201 -7.74 17.07 2.90
CA GLY A 201 -8.56 16.50 3.97
C GLY A 201 -8.09 15.12 4.44
N GLY A 202 -6.77 14.91 4.53
CA GLY A 202 -6.22 13.77 5.27
C GLY A 202 -5.62 12.63 4.43
N THR A 203 -5.35 12.84 3.15
CA THR A 203 -4.72 11.81 2.30
C THR A 203 -3.23 11.66 2.60
N ARG A 204 -2.82 10.48 3.10
CA ARG A 204 -1.43 10.17 3.49
C ARG A 204 -0.54 9.69 2.34
N ALA A 205 -1.11 9.43 1.16
CA ALA A 205 -0.43 8.76 0.06
C ALA A 205 0.86 9.48 -0.41
N ASN A 206 0.84 10.82 -0.53
CA ASN A 206 2.02 11.60 -0.94
C ASN A 206 3.20 11.41 0.01
N ILE A 207 2.94 11.45 1.32
CA ILE A 207 3.94 11.27 2.37
C ILE A 207 4.51 9.84 2.32
N ILE A 208 3.63 8.84 2.19
CA ILE A 208 4.03 7.42 2.16
C ILE A 208 4.92 7.13 0.94
N ILE A 209 4.56 7.61 -0.26
CA ILE A 209 5.35 7.39 -1.47
C ILE A 209 6.71 8.08 -1.36
N ALA A 210 6.73 9.34 -0.91
CA ALA A 210 7.96 10.09 -0.70
C ALA A 210 8.90 9.38 0.27
N PHE A 211 8.36 8.92 1.41
CA PHE A 211 9.11 8.19 2.42
C PHE A 211 9.63 6.84 1.89
N ALA A 212 8.81 6.08 1.16
CA ALA A 212 9.23 4.82 0.57
C ALA A 212 10.41 5.02 -0.40
N ILE A 213 10.33 6.02 -1.30
CA ILE A 213 11.39 6.33 -2.25
C ILE A 213 12.67 6.80 -1.52
N PHE A 214 12.52 7.62 -0.48
CA PHE A 214 13.65 8.03 0.36
C PHE A 214 14.37 6.83 0.98
N LEU A 215 13.62 5.87 1.54
CA LEU A 215 14.18 4.64 2.10
C LEU A 215 14.90 3.83 1.02
N PHE A 216 14.29 3.64 -0.16
CA PHE A 216 14.91 2.92 -1.26
C PHE A 216 16.24 3.54 -1.69
N ILE A 217 16.28 4.86 -1.88
CA ILE A 217 17.50 5.59 -2.23
C ILE A 217 18.55 5.39 -1.14
N GLY A 218 18.16 5.52 0.13
CA GLY A 218 19.06 5.36 1.26
C GLY A 218 19.65 3.96 1.35
N ILE A 219 18.87 2.93 1.06
CA ILE A 219 19.34 1.53 1.07
C ILE A 219 20.27 1.25 -0.11
N ILE A 220 19.91 1.69 -1.33
CA ILE A 220 20.75 1.50 -2.53
C ILE A 220 22.10 2.22 -2.38
N ARG A 221 22.11 3.40 -1.75
CA ARG A 221 23.33 4.18 -1.47
C ARG A 221 24.11 3.68 -0.26
N GLY A 222 23.56 2.75 0.52
CA GLY A 222 24.19 2.23 1.74
C GLY A 222 24.16 3.18 2.94
N TRP A 223 23.38 4.26 2.89
CA TRP A 223 23.18 5.18 4.02
C TRP A 223 22.21 4.63 5.07
N ILE A 224 21.28 3.77 4.66
CA ILE A 224 20.34 3.09 5.56
C ILE A 224 20.74 1.61 5.64
N SER A 225 20.96 1.14 6.87
CA SER A 225 21.15 -0.28 7.15
C SER A 225 19.80 -0.99 7.33
N LEU A 226 19.79 -2.32 7.15
CA LEU A 226 18.59 -3.13 7.38
C LEU A 226 18.08 -2.99 8.83
N TRP A 227 18.99 -2.87 9.81
CA TRP A 227 18.65 -2.67 11.22
C TRP A 227 17.95 -1.33 11.47
N MET A 228 18.35 -0.28 10.76
CA MET A 228 17.67 1.01 10.84
C MET A 228 16.24 0.91 10.31
N LEU A 229 16.00 0.12 9.26
CA LEU A 229 14.67 -0.13 8.73
C LEU A 229 13.80 -0.95 9.69
N VAL A 230 14.37 -1.99 10.31
CA VAL A 230 13.67 -2.77 11.36
C VAL A 230 13.33 -1.88 12.55
N ALA A 231 14.29 -1.11 13.06
CA ALA A 231 14.06 -0.17 14.16
C ALA A 231 12.99 0.86 13.81
N ALA A 232 13.08 1.48 12.62
CA ALA A 232 12.08 2.43 12.14
C ALA A 232 10.69 1.78 12.01
N GLY A 233 10.61 0.51 11.58
CA GLY A 233 9.37 -0.26 11.55
C GLY A 233 8.76 -0.45 12.93
N VAL A 234 9.55 -0.87 13.92
CA VAL A 234 9.11 -1.03 15.32
C VAL A 234 8.64 0.30 15.90
N PHE A 235 9.43 1.37 15.75
CA PHE A 235 9.03 2.71 16.17
C PHE A 235 7.78 3.20 15.45
N GLY A 236 7.61 2.85 14.17
CA GLY A 236 6.43 3.17 13.38
C GLY A 236 5.16 2.49 13.92
N ILE A 237 5.23 1.21 14.29
CA ILE A 237 4.11 0.47 14.89
C ILE A 237 3.72 1.10 16.23
N VAL A 238 4.71 1.34 17.11
CA VAL A 238 4.48 1.95 18.43
C VAL A 238 3.92 3.38 18.30
N GLY A 239 4.49 4.18 17.39
CA GLY A 239 4.04 5.55 17.13
C GLY A 239 2.61 5.60 16.57
N MET A 240 2.28 4.72 15.62
CA MET A 240 0.93 4.60 15.07
C MET A 240 -0.09 4.20 16.14
N PHE A 241 0.26 3.27 17.03
CA PHE A 241 -0.60 2.90 18.14
C PHE A 241 -0.84 4.07 19.10
N TRP A 242 0.22 4.79 19.48
CA TRP A 242 0.09 5.94 20.37
C TRP A 242 -0.79 7.05 19.76
N LEU A 243 -0.64 7.31 18.47
CA LEU A 243 -1.50 8.23 17.74
C LEU A 243 -2.95 7.76 17.68
N ALA A 244 -3.19 6.46 17.52
CA ALA A 244 -4.54 5.89 17.52
C ALA A 244 -5.21 6.08 18.89
N LEU A 245 -4.52 5.77 19.99
CA LEU A 245 -5.03 6.00 21.36
C LEU A 245 -5.42 7.47 21.56
N LYS A 246 -4.52 8.39 21.18
CA LYS A 246 -4.75 9.83 21.30
C LYS A 246 -5.91 10.31 20.42
N ARG A 247 -6.04 9.77 19.20
CA ARG A 247 -7.09 10.16 18.24
C ARG A 247 -8.48 9.70 18.67
N TYR A 248 -8.59 8.51 19.25
CA TYR A 248 -9.88 7.96 19.65
C TYR A 248 -10.26 8.31 21.10
N GLY A 249 -9.44 9.13 21.79
CA GLY A 249 -9.69 9.53 23.18
C GLY A 249 -9.77 8.35 24.14
N MET A 250 -9.17 7.21 23.75
CA MET A 250 -9.33 5.97 24.48
C MET A 250 -8.33 5.96 25.64
N ASN A 251 -8.83 6.18 26.86
CA ASN A 251 -8.08 5.98 28.10
C ASN A 251 -8.01 4.49 28.42
N VAL A 252 -7.42 3.72 27.51
CA VAL A 252 -7.35 2.27 27.65
C VAL A 252 -6.17 1.90 28.53
N ALA A 253 -6.42 1.13 29.59
CA ALA A 253 -5.39 0.62 30.48
C ALA A 253 -5.43 -0.92 30.51
N GLY A 254 -4.25 -1.54 30.57
CA GLY A 254 -4.13 -3.00 30.70
C GLY A 254 -4.57 -3.76 29.45
N ASP A 255 -5.49 -4.71 29.64
CA ASP A 255 -5.86 -5.72 28.64
C ASP A 255 -6.58 -5.15 27.41
N GLU A 256 -7.44 -4.15 27.60
CA GLU A 256 -8.16 -3.51 26.50
C GLU A 256 -7.20 -2.71 25.59
N ALA A 257 -6.10 -2.17 26.17
CA ALA A 257 -5.10 -1.42 25.41
C ALA A 257 -4.27 -2.38 24.55
N PHE A 258 -3.96 -3.55 25.12
CA PHE A 258 -3.26 -4.62 24.42
C PHE A 258 -4.14 -5.23 23.32
N TYR A 259 -5.42 -5.46 23.57
CA TYR A 259 -6.40 -5.86 22.56
C TYR A 259 -6.40 -4.88 21.38
N THR A 260 -6.58 -3.59 21.69
CA THR A 260 -6.66 -2.52 20.69
C THR A 260 -5.36 -2.41 19.89
N PHE A 261 -4.21 -2.56 20.55
CA PHE A 261 -2.91 -2.60 19.90
C PHE A 261 -2.83 -3.73 18.88
N LEU A 262 -3.15 -4.96 19.28
CA LEU A 262 -3.08 -6.13 18.43
C LEU A 262 -4.05 -6.02 17.25
N TYR A 263 -5.29 -5.61 17.53
CA TYR A 263 -6.34 -5.45 16.54
C TYR A 263 -5.95 -4.42 15.46
N LEU A 264 -5.57 -3.21 15.87
CA LEU A 264 -5.18 -2.15 14.93
C LEU A 264 -3.89 -2.48 14.18
N THR A 265 -2.92 -3.10 14.85
CA THR A 265 -1.64 -3.47 14.22
C THR A 265 -1.86 -4.52 13.15
N ARG A 266 -2.68 -5.54 13.43
CA ARG A 266 -3.06 -6.56 12.46
C ARG A 266 -3.75 -5.92 11.26
N ASP A 267 -4.85 -5.20 11.46
CA ASP A 267 -5.64 -4.67 10.35
C ASP A 267 -4.88 -3.62 9.51
N THR A 268 -3.94 -2.89 10.13
CA THR A 268 -3.17 -1.85 9.43
C THR A 268 -1.97 -2.41 8.66
N PHE A 269 -1.17 -3.28 9.29
CA PHE A 269 0.11 -3.73 8.72
C PHE A 269 0.04 -5.10 8.08
N SER A 270 -0.90 -5.95 8.49
CA SER A 270 -1.06 -7.31 8.00
C SER A 270 -2.53 -7.66 7.80
N PRO A 271 -3.19 -7.08 6.77
CA PRO A 271 -4.59 -7.38 6.43
C PRO A 271 -4.75 -8.79 5.81
N TRP A 272 -4.08 -9.79 6.38
CA TRP A 272 -4.07 -11.17 5.90
C TRP A 272 -5.46 -11.82 5.96
N GLU A 273 -6.26 -11.46 6.98
CA GLU A 273 -7.62 -11.96 7.15
C GLU A 273 -8.56 -11.44 6.06
N ASN A 274 -8.26 -10.30 5.41
CA ASN A 274 -9.12 -9.78 4.33
C ASN A 274 -9.20 -10.73 3.14
N LEU A 275 -8.13 -11.48 2.85
CA LEU A 275 -8.17 -12.52 1.82
C LEU A 275 -9.12 -13.65 2.24
N ALA A 276 -9.07 -14.07 3.50
CA ALA A 276 -9.97 -15.10 4.02
C ALA A 276 -11.43 -14.63 4.03
N LEU A 277 -11.71 -13.40 4.46
CA LEU A 277 -13.05 -12.82 4.42
C LEU A 277 -13.60 -12.72 3.00
N LEU A 278 -12.74 -12.44 2.03
CA LEU A 278 -13.09 -12.41 0.62
C LEU A 278 -13.43 -13.81 0.10
N LEU A 279 -12.61 -14.81 0.44
CA LEU A 279 -12.87 -16.22 0.09
C LEU A 279 -14.13 -16.77 0.79
N GLN A 280 -14.44 -16.29 1.99
CA GLN A 280 -15.65 -16.65 2.71
C GLN A 280 -16.93 -16.13 2.05
N ASN A 281 -16.85 -14.99 1.39
CA ASN A 281 -17.96 -14.38 0.67
C ASN A 281 -17.81 -14.56 -0.85
N TYR A 282 -17.12 -15.62 -1.28
CA TYR A 282 -16.82 -15.86 -2.70
C TYR A 282 -18.08 -16.02 -3.55
N ASP A 283 -19.15 -16.56 -2.97
CA ASP A 283 -20.49 -16.68 -3.56
C ASP A 283 -21.14 -15.33 -3.89
N LYS A 284 -20.74 -14.26 -3.20
CA LYS A 284 -21.23 -12.90 -3.42
C LYS A 284 -20.38 -12.10 -4.41
N ILE A 285 -19.34 -12.70 -4.99
CA ILE A 285 -18.43 -12.00 -5.89
C ILE A 285 -18.93 -12.09 -7.32
N ASP A 286 -19.43 -10.97 -7.83
CA ASP A 286 -19.55 -10.71 -9.26
C ASP A 286 -18.17 -10.34 -9.83
N PHE A 287 -17.60 -11.22 -10.65
CA PHE A 287 -16.28 -10.99 -11.24
C PHE A 287 -16.27 -9.73 -12.11
N GLN A 288 -15.40 -8.79 -11.75
CA GLN A 288 -15.34 -7.48 -12.40
C GLN A 288 -14.42 -7.46 -13.64
N GLY A 289 -13.73 -8.55 -13.96
CA GLY A 289 -12.74 -8.56 -15.04
C GLY A 289 -11.64 -7.53 -14.80
N LEU A 290 -11.15 -6.93 -15.90
CA LEU A 290 -10.22 -5.79 -15.83
C LEU A 290 -10.93 -4.45 -15.57
N ALA A 291 -12.25 -4.44 -15.37
CA ALA A 291 -13.02 -3.21 -15.20
C ALA A 291 -12.53 -2.33 -14.04
N PRO A 292 -12.11 -2.86 -12.87
CA PRO A 292 -11.60 -2.01 -11.79
C PRO A 292 -10.36 -1.21 -12.21
N ILE A 293 -9.46 -1.81 -12.98
CA ILE A 293 -8.27 -1.14 -13.53
C ILE A 293 -8.70 -0.03 -14.47
N VAL A 294 -9.63 -0.30 -15.38
CA VAL A 294 -10.13 0.68 -16.35
C VAL A 294 -10.87 1.83 -15.63
N ARG A 295 -11.66 1.51 -14.61
CA ARG A 295 -12.41 2.46 -13.78
C ARG A 295 -11.50 3.43 -13.03
N ASP A 296 -10.30 3.00 -12.61
CA ASP A 296 -9.30 3.89 -12.01
C ASP A 296 -8.83 5.02 -12.97
N PHE A 297 -8.93 4.78 -14.28
CA PHE A 297 -8.64 5.80 -15.31
C PHE A 297 -9.81 6.75 -15.55
N TYR A 298 -11.04 6.40 -15.17
CA TYR A 298 -12.21 7.27 -15.42
C TYR A 298 -12.00 8.65 -14.82
N VAL A 299 -11.31 8.73 -13.68
CA VAL A 299 -10.96 9.99 -13.00
C VAL A 299 -10.18 10.97 -13.87
N PHE A 300 -9.46 10.51 -14.89
CA PHE A 300 -8.78 11.38 -15.84
C PHE A 300 -9.68 11.95 -16.94
N ILE A 301 -10.87 11.37 -17.14
CA ILE A 301 -11.84 11.82 -18.14
C ILE A 301 -12.65 12.96 -17.52
N PRO A 302 -12.55 14.20 -18.06
CA PRO A 302 -13.31 15.33 -17.54
C PRO A 302 -14.82 15.11 -17.74
N SER A 303 -15.64 15.63 -16.81
CA SER A 303 -17.10 15.49 -16.88
C SER A 303 -17.73 16.18 -18.10
N TRP A 304 -17.06 17.16 -18.72
CA TRP A 304 -17.53 17.75 -19.98
C TRP A 304 -17.34 16.81 -21.18
N LEU A 305 -16.35 15.90 -21.12
CA LEU A 305 -16.10 14.91 -22.15
C LEU A 305 -16.98 13.65 -21.96
N TRP A 306 -17.34 13.35 -20.72
CA TRP A 306 -18.28 12.28 -20.37
C TRP A 306 -19.22 12.73 -19.24
N PRO A 307 -20.37 13.35 -19.59
CA PRO A 307 -21.33 13.88 -18.61
C PRO A 307 -21.94 12.80 -17.71
N ASP A 308 -22.26 11.63 -18.28
CA ASP A 308 -22.87 10.50 -17.56
C ASP A 308 -21.86 9.62 -16.81
N ARG A 309 -20.63 10.12 -16.62
CA ARG A 309 -19.59 9.36 -15.94
C ARG A 309 -20.02 9.07 -14.49
N PRO A 310 -19.87 7.81 -14.00
CA PRO A 310 -20.14 7.49 -12.61
C PRO A 310 -19.31 8.37 -11.66
N GLY A 311 -19.99 9.08 -10.76
CA GLY A 311 -19.36 9.92 -9.75
C GLY A 311 -18.54 9.11 -8.74
N VAL A 312 -18.99 7.88 -8.46
CA VAL A 312 -18.33 6.95 -7.56
C VAL A 312 -17.61 5.87 -8.37
N VAL A 313 -16.29 5.83 -8.27
CA VAL A 313 -15.46 4.85 -8.98
C VAL A 313 -15.36 3.59 -8.13
N LEU A 314 -15.97 2.53 -8.66
CA LEU A 314 -15.98 1.21 -8.02
C LEU A 314 -14.70 0.45 -8.39
N ASN A 315 -13.62 0.80 -7.69
CA ASN A 315 -12.35 0.08 -7.73
C ASN A 315 -12.41 -1.17 -6.83
N THR A 316 -11.36 -1.99 -6.86
CA THR A 316 -11.37 -3.28 -6.15
C THR A 316 -11.52 -3.15 -4.64
N ALA A 317 -10.98 -2.09 -4.04
CA ALA A 317 -11.12 -1.83 -2.60
C ALA A 317 -12.55 -1.42 -2.22
N ASN A 318 -13.16 -0.53 -3.01
CA ASN A 318 -14.54 -0.10 -2.80
C ASN A 318 -15.52 -1.27 -3.06
N TYR A 319 -15.28 -2.08 -4.10
CA TYR A 319 -16.06 -3.30 -4.35
C TYR A 319 -16.03 -4.24 -3.14
N PHE A 320 -14.83 -4.55 -2.66
CA PHE A 320 -14.68 -5.46 -1.51
C PHE A 320 -15.37 -4.90 -0.26
N THR A 321 -15.22 -3.61 -0.01
CA THR A 321 -15.80 -2.98 1.19
C THR A 321 -17.33 -2.92 1.12
N TRP A 322 -17.89 -2.53 -0.02
CA TRP A 322 -19.32 -2.23 -0.15
C TRP A 322 -20.13 -3.45 -0.54
N GLU A 323 -19.72 -4.16 -1.60
CA GLU A 323 -20.51 -5.26 -2.15
C GLU A 323 -20.24 -6.57 -1.39
N VAL A 324 -18.99 -6.82 -0.98
CA VAL A 324 -18.62 -8.08 -0.32
C VAL A 324 -18.82 -8.01 1.19
N LEU A 325 -18.30 -6.96 1.84
CA LEU A 325 -18.38 -6.79 3.29
C LEU A 325 -19.64 -6.03 3.77
N ASN A 326 -20.46 -5.49 2.85
CA ASN A 326 -21.65 -4.68 3.18
C ASN A 326 -21.33 -3.53 4.16
N ASN A 327 -20.18 -2.87 3.98
CA ASN A 327 -19.70 -1.83 4.89
C ASN A 327 -19.66 -0.45 4.20
N HIS A 328 -20.65 0.39 4.49
CA HIS A 328 -20.76 1.75 3.92
C HIS A 328 -20.26 2.86 4.84
N SER A 329 -19.43 2.54 5.85
CA SER A 329 -18.88 3.50 6.83
C SER A 329 -17.95 4.59 6.23
N GLY A 330 -17.70 4.55 4.92
CA GLY A 330 -16.80 5.47 4.23
C GLY A 330 -15.31 5.13 4.37
N LEU A 331 -14.98 4.01 5.01
CA LEU A 331 -13.62 3.46 5.10
C LEU A 331 -13.41 2.41 4.02
N ALA A 332 -12.45 2.63 3.12
CA ALA A 332 -12.08 1.63 2.12
C ALA A 332 -11.11 0.60 2.71
N ILE A 333 -11.53 -0.66 2.71
CA ILE A 333 -10.74 -1.82 3.14
C ILE A 333 -10.08 -2.44 1.90
N SER A 334 -8.77 -2.67 1.98
CA SER A 334 -8.03 -3.28 0.87
C SER A 334 -8.20 -4.80 0.88
N PRO A 335 -8.62 -5.42 -0.24
CA PRO A 335 -8.66 -6.88 -0.38
C PRO A 335 -7.27 -7.51 -0.55
N THR A 336 -6.18 -6.75 -0.42
CA THR A 336 -4.80 -7.14 -0.72
C THR A 336 -4.53 -7.36 -2.22
N LEU A 337 -3.27 -7.62 -2.59
CA LEU A 337 -2.88 -7.94 -3.97
C LEU A 337 -3.63 -9.18 -4.48
N ILE A 338 -3.64 -10.25 -3.68
CA ILE A 338 -4.25 -11.54 -4.08
C ILE A 338 -5.76 -11.40 -4.15
N GLY A 339 -6.40 -10.80 -3.14
CA GLY A 339 -7.86 -10.61 -3.18
C GLY A 339 -8.29 -9.65 -4.31
N SER A 340 -7.43 -8.72 -4.72
CA SER A 340 -7.71 -7.92 -5.92
C SER A 340 -7.76 -8.76 -7.20
N LEU A 341 -6.91 -9.78 -7.32
CA LEU A 341 -6.94 -10.74 -8.43
C LEU A 341 -8.21 -11.59 -8.38
N VAL A 342 -8.68 -11.97 -7.19
CA VAL A 342 -9.95 -12.71 -7.02
C VAL A 342 -11.14 -11.91 -7.50
N VAL A 343 -11.24 -10.63 -7.14
CA VAL A 343 -12.34 -9.78 -7.60
C VAL A 343 -12.33 -9.62 -9.12
N MET A 344 -11.15 -9.61 -9.75
CA MET A 344 -11.02 -9.47 -11.19
C MET A 344 -11.37 -10.74 -11.95
N GLY A 345 -10.95 -11.93 -11.50
CA GLY A 345 -11.15 -13.16 -12.27
C GLY A 345 -11.23 -14.45 -11.47
N GLY A 346 -11.52 -14.36 -10.17
CA GLY A 346 -11.75 -15.50 -9.29
C GLY A 346 -10.53 -16.38 -9.06
N ALA A 347 -10.79 -17.65 -8.73
CA ALA A 347 -9.75 -18.66 -8.51
C ALA A 347 -8.82 -18.81 -9.73
N TRP A 348 -9.32 -18.64 -10.95
CA TRP A 348 -8.51 -18.67 -12.18
C TRP A 348 -7.37 -17.64 -12.19
N PHE A 349 -7.54 -16.51 -11.50
CA PHE A 349 -6.54 -15.44 -11.41
C PHE A 349 -5.59 -15.60 -10.21
N ILE A 350 -5.90 -16.47 -9.24
CA ILE A 350 -4.94 -16.94 -8.23
C ILE A 350 -4.18 -18.19 -8.70
N LEU A 351 -4.66 -18.83 -9.78
CA LEU A 351 -4.39 -20.18 -10.29
C LEU A 351 -5.20 -21.29 -9.56
N PRO A 352 -5.71 -22.29 -10.32
CA PRO A 352 -6.58 -23.36 -9.84
C PRO A 352 -5.91 -24.35 -8.88
#